data_AF-A0A0F3LCT1-F1
#
_entry.id   AF-A0A0F3LCT1-F1
#
_cell.length_a   1.000
_cell.length_b   1.000
_cell.length_c   1.000
_cell.angle_alpha   90.00
_cell.angle_beta   90.00
_cell.angle_gamma   90.00
#
_symmetry.space_group_name_H-M   'P 1'
#
loop_
_entity.id
_entity.type
_entity.pdbx_description
1 polymer ?
#
loop_
_entity_poly.entity_id
_entity_poly.type
_entity_poly.pdbx_seq_one_letter_code
_entity_poly.pdbx_strand_id
1 'polypeptide(L)'
;MTDTAPFALLKRNPDVLTCIANLSNDEVFTPPEFAQQMLDTLAKGWASAHDGANIWANSRVTFLDPCTKSGVFLREIVRRCCQVNRVRMKFA
;
A
#
# COMPACT_ATOMS: atom_id res chain seq x y z
N MET A 1 52.86 -11.34 30.07
CA MET A 1 52.89 -11.66 28.64
C MET A 1 51.51 -12.12 28.23
N THR A 2 51.03 -11.56 27.11
CA THR A 2 49.83 -11.88 26.30
C THR A 2 48.45 -11.70 26.96
N ASP A 3 47.93 -10.50 26.74
CA ASP A 3 46.51 -10.15 26.63
C ASP A 3 45.84 -10.97 25.52
N THR A 4 44.69 -11.59 25.81
CA THR A 4 43.80 -12.17 24.80
C THR A 4 42.39 -12.23 25.38
N ALA A 5 41.54 -11.26 25.02
CA ALA A 5 40.12 -11.31 25.35
C ALA A 5 39.44 -12.46 24.56
N PRO A 6 38.62 -13.30 25.20
CA PRO A 6 37.91 -14.38 24.51
C PRO A 6 36.86 -13.79 23.57
N PHE A 7 37.06 -13.92 22.26
CA PHE A 7 36.04 -13.64 21.26
C PHE A 7 35.03 -14.80 21.22
N ALA A 8 34.02 -14.75 22.08
CA ALA A 8 32.91 -15.70 22.05
C ALA A 8 31.90 -15.28 20.97
N LEU A 9 31.92 -15.96 19.83
CA LEU A 9 30.79 -15.93 18.90
C LEU A 9 29.61 -16.62 19.61
N LEU A 10 28.75 -15.84 20.26
CA LEU A 10 27.44 -16.32 20.68
C LEU A 10 26.74 -16.85 19.44
N LYS A 11 26.64 -18.18 19.34
CA LYS A 11 25.80 -18.87 18.37
C LYS A 11 24.35 -18.56 18.72
N ARG A 12 23.89 -17.33 18.41
CA ARG A 12 22.48 -16.97 18.49
C ARG A 12 21.78 -17.85 17.47
N ASN A 13 21.11 -18.89 17.94
CA ASN A 13 19.98 -19.47 17.25
C ASN A 13 18.78 -18.62 17.69
N PRO A 14 18.42 -17.51 17.01
CA PRO A 14 17.18 -16.84 17.32
C PRO A 14 16.07 -17.88 17.08
N ASP A 15 15.30 -18.15 18.12
CA ASP A 15 14.21 -19.10 18.05
C ASP A 15 13.31 -18.74 16.85
N VAL A 16 12.94 -19.74 16.05
CA VAL A 16 12.20 -19.51 14.79
C VAL A 16 10.89 -18.77 15.07
N LEU A 17 10.26 -18.95 16.24
CA LEU A 17 9.08 -18.20 16.63
C LEU A 17 9.40 -16.74 16.99
N THR A 18 10.61 -16.44 17.46
CA THR A 18 11.10 -15.06 17.67
C THR A 18 11.41 -14.37 16.33
N CYS A 19 11.96 -15.08 15.36
CA CYS A 19 12.11 -14.58 13.99
C CYS A 19 10.75 -14.35 13.33
N ILE A 20 9.81 -15.30 13.46
CA ILE A 20 8.44 -15.16 12.96
C ILE A 20 7.74 -14.00 13.65
N ALA A 21 7.86 -13.82 14.96
CA ALA A 21 7.23 -12.70 15.67
C ALA A 21 7.74 -11.32 15.20
N ASN A 22 9.01 -11.22 14.84
CA ASN A 22 9.60 -9.98 14.29
C ASN A 22 9.30 -9.78 12.78
N LEU A 23 9.06 -10.85 12.02
CA LEU A 23 8.62 -10.82 10.62
C LEU A 23 7.09 -10.67 10.48
N SER A 24 6.32 -11.10 11.49
CA SER A 24 4.85 -11.17 11.48
C SER A 24 4.16 -9.80 11.59
N ASN A 25 4.92 -8.71 11.51
CA ASN A 25 4.42 -7.33 11.48
C ASN A 25 4.82 -6.58 10.19
N ASP A 26 5.05 -7.28 9.07
CA ASP A 26 5.23 -6.66 7.74
C ASP A 26 3.95 -5.95 7.21
N GLU A 27 3.06 -5.52 8.10
CA GLU A 27 1.99 -4.58 7.81
C GLU A 27 2.55 -3.18 7.64
N VAL A 28 3.06 -2.91 6.45
CA VAL A 28 3.23 -1.54 5.96
C VAL A 28 1.85 -0.94 5.77
N PHE A 29 1.36 -0.25 6.79
CA PHE A 29 0.07 0.41 6.75
C PHE A 29 0.21 1.76 6.05
N THR A 30 -0.46 1.92 4.91
CA THR A 30 -0.58 3.23 4.27
C THR A 30 -1.62 4.07 5.03
N PRO A 31 -1.29 5.25 5.58
CA PRO A 31 -2.27 6.10 6.24
C PRO A 31 -3.39 6.50 5.27
N PRO A 32 -4.66 6.51 5.72
CA PRO A 32 -5.80 6.89 4.87
C PRO A 32 -5.68 8.28 4.24
N GLU A 33 -5.05 9.22 4.94
CA GLU A 33 -4.82 10.59 4.48
C GLU A 33 -3.84 10.61 3.31
N PHE A 34 -2.79 9.79 3.40
CA PHE A 34 -1.80 9.67 2.33
C PHE A 34 -2.41 9.02 1.08
N ALA A 35 -3.22 7.97 1.25
CA ALA A 35 -3.95 7.36 0.15
C ALA A 35 -4.87 8.36 -0.57
N GLN A 36 -5.57 9.21 0.19
CA GLN A 36 -6.40 10.28 -0.38
C GLN A 36 -5.58 11.29 -1.19
N GLN A 37 -4.44 11.76 -0.66
CA GLN A 37 -3.55 12.69 -1.37
C GLN A 37 -3.01 12.11 -2.67
N MET A 38 -2.65 10.82 -2.67
CA MET A 38 -2.21 10.11 -3.87
C MET A 38 -3.32 10.05 -4.92
N LEU A 39 -4.54 9.71 -4.52
CA LEU A 39 -5.70 9.64 -5.43
C LEU A 39 -6.11 11.02 -5.95
N ASP A 40 -5.91 12.10 -5.18
CA ASP A 40 -6.14 13.48 -5.63
C ASP A 40 -5.11 13.90 -6.68
N THR A 41 -3.85 13.49 -6.51
CA THR A 41 -2.79 13.72 -7.49
C THR A 41 -3.08 12.96 -8.79
N LEU A 42 -3.57 11.72 -8.68
CA LEU A 42 -4.02 10.92 -9.82
C LEU A 42 -5.18 11.58 -10.57
N ALA A 43 -6.19 12.10 -9.86
CA ALA A 43 -7.31 12.82 -10.49
C ALA A 43 -6.85 14.08 -11.23
N LYS A 44 -5.92 14.85 -10.66
CA LYS A 44 -5.32 16.03 -11.31
C LYS A 44 -4.55 15.63 -12.56
N GLY A 45 -3.68 14.63 -12.47
CA GLY A 45 -2.90 14.14 -13.61
C GLY A 45 -3.79 13.64 -14.75
N TRP A 46 -4.87 12.93 -14.41
CA TRP A 46 -5.85 12.49 -15.40
C TRP A 46 -6.53 13.66 -16.10
N ALA A 47 -7.02 14.64 -15.34
CA ALA A 47 -7.71 15.81 -15.90
C ALA A 47 -6.79 16.58 -16.86
N SER A 48 -5.51 16.76 -16.52
CA SER A 48 -4.52 17.39 -17.38
C SER A 48 -4.28 16.64 -18.70
N ALA A 49 -4.42 15.32 -18.69
CA ALA A 49 -4.20 14.47 -19.87
C ALA A 49 -5.46 14.21 -20.72
N HIS A 50 -6.66 14.56 -20.21
CA HIS A 50 -7.95 14.24 -20.82
C HIS A 50 -8.89 15.46 -20.86
N ASP A 51 -8.37 16.64 -21.21
CA ASP A 51 -9.16 17.87 -21.41
C ASP A 51 -10.09 18.24 -20.23
N GLY A 52 -9.62 18.01 -19.00
CA GLY A 52 -10.38 18.28 -17.78
C GLY A 52 -11.41 17.20 -17.41
N ALA A 53 -11.41 16.04 -18.07
CA ALA A 53 -12.34 14.96 -17.77
C ALA A 53 -12.20 14.43 -16.33
N ASN A 54 -13.32 14.07 -15.72
CA ASN A 54 -13.35 13.46 -14.39
C ASN A 54 -13.15 11.94 -14.48
N ILE A 55 -12.01 11.45 -13.96
CA ILE A 55 -11.68 10.02 -13.95
C ILE A 55 -12.72 9.16 -13.20
N TRP A 56 -13.30 9.69 -12.12
CA TRP A 56 -14.25 8.97 -11.27
C TRP A 56 -15.63 8.81 -11.91
N ALA A 57 -15.93 9.59 -12.95
CA ALA A 57 -17.19 9.50 -13.69
C ALA A 57 -17.09 8.56 -14.91
N ASN A 58 -15.89 8.09 -15.27
CA ASN A 58 -15.68 7.30 -16.47
C ASN A 58 -15.79 5.80 -16.19
N SER A 59 -16.89 5.18 -16.64
CA SER A 59 -17.17 3.75 -16.46
C SER A 59 -16.24 2.81 -17.23
N ARG A 60 -15.41 3.33 -18.15
CA ARG A 60 -14.43 2.54 -18.93
C ARG A 60 -13.09 2.42 -18.21
N VAL A 61 -12.83 3.26 -17.20
CA VAL A 61 -11.58 3.21 -16.43
C VAL A 61 -11.63 2.02 -15.48
N THR A 62 -10.55 1.24 -15.46
CA THR A 62 -10.38 0.12 -14.53
C THR A 62 -9.19 0.43 -13.62
N PHE A 63 -9.43 0.39 -12.30
CA PHE A 63 -8.38 0.55 -11.29
C PHE A 63 -7.81 -0.81 -10.92
N LEU A 64 -6.49 -0.90 -10.85
CA LEU A 64 -5.76 -2.11 -10.44
C LEU A 64 -4.79 -1.72 -9.32
N ASP A 65 -4.90 -2.41 -8.19
CA ASP A 65 -3.96 -2.31 -7.08
C ASP A 65 -3.34 -3.71 -6.85
N PRO A 66 -2.13 -3.96 -7.38
CA PRO A 66 -1.49 -5.27 -7.34
C PRO A 66 -1.03 -5.69 -5.94
N CYS A 67 -0.96 -4.75 -4.99
CA CYS A 67 -0.46 -4.98 -3.63
C CYS A 67 -1.46 -4.44 -2.61
N THR A 68 -2.69 -4.92 -2.70
CA THR A 68 -3.82 -4.37 -1.94
C THR A 68 -3.64 -4.48 -0.44
N LYS A 69 -3.07 -5.57 0.07
CA LYS A 69 -2.97 -5.88 1.51
C LYS A 69 -4.28 -5.57 2.27
N SER A 70 -4.38 -4.44 2.99
CA SER A 70 -5.59 -4.00 3.71
C SER A 70 -6.66 -3.34 2.82
N GLY A 71 -6.35 -3.12 1.54
CA GLY A 71 -7.24 -2.58 0.51
C GLY A 71 -7.52 -1.08 0.64
N VAL A 72 -6.63 -0.31 1.28
CA VAL A 72 -6.90 1.10 1.59
C VAL A 72 -7.16 1.94 0.33
N PHE A 73 -6.42 1.71 -0.75
CA PHE A 73 -6.62 2.39 -2.02
C PHE A 73 -7.94 2.02 -2.66
N LEU A 74 -8.25 0.72 -2.76
CA LEU A 74 -9.52 0.27 -3.35
C LEU A 74 -10.73 0.78 -2.56
N ARG A 75 -10.68 0.76 -1.22
CA ARG A 75 -11.74 1.34 -0.38
C ARG A 75 -11.98 2.81 -0.68
N GLU A 76 -10.91 3.59 -0.79
CA GLU A 76 -11.01 5.02 -1.05
C GLU A 76 -11.48 5.31 -2.49
N ILE A 77 -11.02 4.53 -3.47
CA ILE A 77 -11.52 4.58 -4.85
C ILE A 77 -13.02 4.26 -4.89
N VAL A 78 -13.48 3.20 -4.19
CA VAL A 78 -14.91 2.83 -4.12
C VAL A 78 -15.71 3.98 -3.55
N ARG A 79 -15.26 4.57 -2.44
CA ARG A 79 -15.94 5.69 -1.78
C ARG A 79 -16.15 6.85 -2.75
N ARG A 80 -15.13 7.21 -3.54
CA ARG A 80 -15.18 8.31 -4.52
C ARG A 80 -16.08 7.99 -5.71
N CYS A 81 -15.98 6.77 -6.26
CA CYS A 81 -16.86 6.33 -7.34
C CYS A 81 -18.33 6.32 -6.89
N CYS A 82 -18.64 5.80 -5.71
CA CYS A 82 -20.00 5.75 -5.18
C CYS A 82 -20.64 7.13 -5.00
N GLN A 83 -19.85 8.20 -4.81
CA GLN A 83 -20.36 9.57 -4.70
C GLN A 83 -20.70 10.18 -6.07
N VAL A 84 -20.04 9.76 -7.14
CA VAL A 84 -20.12 10.44 -8.45
C VAL A 84 -20.93 9.63 -9.48
N ASN A 85 -20.76 8.30 -9.56
CA ASN A 85 -21.58 7.34 -10.34
C ASN A 85 -21.03 5.89 -10.21
N ARG A 86 -21.86 4.86 -10.40
CA ARG A 86 -21.44 3.43 -10.31
C ARG A 86 -20.39 3.05 -11.37
N VAL A 87 -19.13 2.93 -10.99
CA VAL A 87 -18.00 2.47 -11.84
C VAL A 87 -17.77 0.96 -11.66
N ARG A 88 -17.33 0.26 -12.73
CA ARG A 88 -16.93 -1.16 -12.67
C ARG A 88 -15.58 -1.32 -11.98
N MET A 89 -15.51 -2.23 -11.01
CA MET A 89 -14.24 -2.67 -10.41
C MET A 89 -13.92 -4.10 -10.85
N LYS A 90 -12.64 -4.35 -11.15
CA LYS A 90 -12.12 -5.70 -11.33
C LYS A 90 -11.16 -5.98 -10.18
N PHE A 91 -11.46 -7.02 -9.42
CA PHE A 91 -10.54 -7.57 -8.42
C PHE A 91 -9.72 -8.65 -9.13
N ALA A 92 -8.39 -8.57 -8.99
CA ALA A 92 -7.45 -9.59 -9.48
C ALA A 92 -7.19 -10.60 -8.36
#